data_AF-A0A9E2A640-F1
#
_entry.id   AF-A0A9E2A640-F1
#
_cell.length_a   1.000
_cell.length_b   1.000
_cell.length_c   1.000
_cell.angle_alpha   90.00
_cell.angle_beta   90.00
_cell.angle_gamma   90.00
#
_symmetry.space_group_name_H-M   'P 1'
#
loop_
_entity.id
_entity.type
_entity.pdbx_description
1 polymer ?
#
loop_
_entity_poly.entity_id
_entity_poly.type
_entity_poly.pdbx_seq_one_letter_code
_entity_poly.pdbx_strand_id
1 'polypeptide(L)'
;MGLPFVVSADDVARDAPPAKVLFVGNSFTYYNNSLHKHYRQLVWASGIHTEETARARIKTISGARLPEHAGGFEHVMSAEDWDVVVMQGHSLGPISEDTAEPFRQAARNFAGFAREQGTRPVFFMTWAYTDRPEMTALLDKAYTDIGRELDAEVVPVGLAFATVTEDRPDIALRIPDKSHPSRAGTYLAACTFFAALYRQSPEGLDYDAGLDKEVATYLQQVAWETVQDYKARESEWVFSAWSGPPVPVSTYVPLRRGPSTPIVIVMHGASRDAPRYYNDWRALAEAQGFIAVVPYLSDKAFPGSAHYNLGNVFSQDTGTQRDNADWTFSLIEPLFDEVVKRVGGEQQDYVLYGHSAGSQFVHRFMYFVPKARVSKYIAANAGWYTMPDFSIDYPYGLKGSGIEPDDMAAIYAKPLVLLQGRADTDENADKLRKTPEAERQGANRLERGLTMHRVGKANAEEMGVEFNWQLLIVEGADHDNAKMAPAAATLIH
;
A
#
# COMPACT_ATOMS: atom_id res chain seq x y z
N MET A 1 -10.78 -28.14 -6.93
CA MET A 1 -11.21 -28.05 -5.52
C MET A 1 -10.20 -27.19 -4.82
N GLY A 2 -10.58 -25.97 -4.44
CA GLY A 2 -9.72 -25.10 -3.63
C GLY A 2 -9.46 -25.76 -2.28
N LEU A 3 -8.21 -25.72 -1.81
CA LEU A 3 -7.91 -26.07 -0.43
C LEU A 3 -8.71 -25.12 0.47
N PRO A 4 -9.43 -25.62 1.48
CA PRO A 4 -10.11 -24.74 2.44
C PRO A 4 -9.06 -23.86 3.13
N PHE A 5 -9.40 -22.58 3.29
CA PHE A 5 -8.63 -21.64 4.09
C PHE A 5 -8.58 -22.20 5.52
N VAL A 6 -7.42 -22.68 5.95
CA VAL A 6 -7.23 -23.15 7.32
C VAL A 6 -7.04 -21.90 8.18
N VAL A 7 -8.11 -21.43 8.80
CA VAL A 7 -8.03 -20.45 9.89
C VAL A 7 -7.31 -21.15 11.03
N SER A 8 -6.11 -20.69 11.38
CA SER A 8 -5.36 -21.30 12.48
C SER A 8 -6.05 -21.01 13.83
N ALA A 9 -5.81 -21.83 14.85
CA ALA A 9 -6.30 -21.52 16.19
C ALA A 9 -5.76 -20.17 16.72
N ASP A 10 -4.58 -19.76 16.23
CA ASP A 10 -3.98 -18.44 16.51
C ASP A 10 -4.77 -17.30 15.86
N ASP A 11 -5.35 -17.50 14.66
CA ASP A 11 -6.21 -16.52 14.00
C ASP A 11 -7.56 -16.37 14.72
N VAL A 12 -8.11 -17.47 15.25
CA VAL A 12 -9.35 -17.45 16.06
C VAL A 12 -9.12 -16.72 17.40
N ALA A 13 -7.95 -16.91 18.03
CA ALA A 13 -7.59 -16.23 19.27
C ALA A 13 -7.29 -14.73 19.07
N ARG A 14 -6.72 -14.34 17.92
CA ARG A 14 -6.50 -12.92 17.55
C ARG A 14 -7.79 -12.12 17.39
N ASP A 15 -8.89 -12.78 17.05
CA ASP A 15 -10.17 -12.15 16.71
C ASP A 15 -11.15 -12.08 17.87
N ALA A 16 -10.83 -12.68 19.03
CA ALA A 16 -11.67 -12.64 20.21
C ALA A 16 -11.58 -11.26 20.93
N PRO A 17 -12.72 -10.69 21.36
CA PRO A 17 -12.76 -9.53 22.25
C PRO A 17 -11.91 -9.74 23.51
N PRO A 18 -10.93 -8.87 23.81
CA PRO A 18 -10.07 -9.06 24.97
C PRO A 18 -10.81 -8.71 26.27
N ALA A 19 -10.67 -9.56 27.29
CA ALA A 19 -11.19 -9.32 28.63
C ALA A 19 -10.15 -8.60 29.51
N LYS A 20 -8.86 -8.89 29.31
CA LYS A 20 -7.74 -8.37 30.11
C LYS A 20 -6.75 -7.60 29.24
N VAL A 21 -6.66 -6.28 29.45
CA VAL A 21 -5.79 -5.38 28.67
C VAL A 21 -4.81 -4.62 29.57
N LEU A 22 -3.51 -4.69 29.26
CA LEU A 22 -2.49 -3.88 29.90
C LEU A 22 -2.08 -2.72 28.98
N PHE A 23 -2.20 -1.47 29.44
CA PHE A 23 -1.67 -0.30 28.74
C PHE A 23 -0.31 0.11 29.30
N VAL A 24 0.74 -0.01 28.50
CA VAL A 24 2.09 0.45 28.80
C VAL A 24 2.33 1.76 28.06
N GLY A 25 2.62 2.83 28.79
CA GLY A 25 2.76 4.15 28.18
C GLY A 25 3.11 5.27 29.13
N ASN A 26 2.65 6.48 28.84
CA ASN A 26 2.99 7.67 29.64
C ASN A 26 1.77 8.57 29.84
N SER A 27 1.99 9.88 29.89
CA SER A 27 0.95 10.89 30.08
C SER A 27 -0.17 10.81 29.05
N PHE A 28 0.11 10.39 27.81
CA PHE A 28 -0.93 10.18 26.79
C PHE A 28 -1.90 9.05 27.17
N THR A 29 -1.47 8.14 28.06
CA THR A 29 -2.30 7.06 28.61
C THR A 29 -2.98 7.46 29.93
N TYR A 30 -2.32 8.18 30.85
CA TYR A 30 -2.88 8.46 32.18
C TYR A 30 -3.66 9.78 32.32
N TYR A 31 -3.59 10.69 31.34
CA TYR A 31 -4.33 11.96 31.39
C TYR A 31 -5.85 11.78 31.48
N ASN A 32 -6.55 12.80 31.98
CA ASN A 32 -8.01 12.85 32.09
C ASN A 32 -8.64 11.67 32.85
N ASN A 33 -8.07 11.26 33.98
CA ASN A 33 -8.49 10.03 34.70
C ASN A 33 -8.21 8.72 33.93
N SER A 34 -7.28 8.78 32.98
CA SER A 34 -6.68 7.70 32.20
C SER A 34 -7.58 7.03 31.16
N LEU A 35 -6.99 6.84 29.98
CA LEU A 35 -7.54 6.15 28.82
C LEU A 35 -8.15 4.79 29.16
N HIS A 36 -7.45 3.94 29.92
CA HIS A 36 -7.93 2.59 30.24
C HIS A 36 -9.28 2.60 30.98
N LYS A 37 -9.58 3.66 31.76
CA LYS A 37 -10.88 3.79 32.44
C LYS A 37 -11.99 4.16 31.47
N HIS A 38 -11.74 5.14 30.59
CA HIS A 38 -12.70 5.53 29.54
C HIS A 38 -12.99 4.37 28.59
N TYR A 39 -11.93 3.65 28.17
CA TYR A 39 -12.05 2.43 27.38
C TYR A 39 -12.95 1.40 28.09
N ARG A 40 -12.70 1.12 29.37
CA ARG A 40 -13.48 0.15 30.13
C ARG A 40 -14.96 0.55 30.27
N GLN A 41 -15.26 1.84 30.39
CA GLN A 41 -16.64 2.31 30.42
C GLN A 41 -17.37 2.07 29.09
N LEU A 42 -16.69 2.22 27.94
CA LEU A 42 -17.25 1.85 26.64
C LEU A 42 -17.51 0.35 26.54
N VAL A 43 -16.58 -0.48 27.05
CA VAL A 43 -16.74 -1.94 27.10
C VAL A 43 -17.94 -2.36 27.94
N TRP A 44 -18.19 -1.66 29.05
CA TRP A 44 -19.37 -1.92 29.88
C TRP A 44 -20.65 -1.47 29.19
N ALA A 45 -20.62 -0.30 28.55
CA ALA A 45 -21.76 0.23 27.80
C ALA A 45 -22.16 -0.67 26.63
N SER A 46 -21.22 -1.41 26.02
CA SER A 46 -21.51 -2.35 24.94
C SER A 46 -22.13 -3.66 25.41
N GLY A 47 -22.04 -3.97 26.71
CA GLY A 47 -22.53 -5.23 27.29
C GLY A 47 -21.69 -6.47 26.94
N ILE A 48 -20.57 -6.34 26.22
CA ILE A 48 -19.70 -7.47 25.86
C ILE A 48 -19.02 -8.07 27.10
N HIS A 49 -18.55 -7.20 27.99
CA HIS A 49 -18.00 -7.57 29.28
C HIS A 49 -18.60 -6.70 30.38
N THR A 50 -18.60 -7.22 31.60
CA THR A 50 -19.10 -6.53 32.79
C THR A 50 -17.95 -5.91 33.57
N GLU A 51 -18.25 -5.20 34.65
CA GLU A 51 -17.24 -4.71 35.59
C GLU A 51 -16.37 -5.83 36.19
N GLU A 52 -16.93 -7.02 36.36
CA GLU A 52 -16.23 -8.17 36.92
C GLU A 52 -15.31 -8.85 35.88
N THR A 53 -15.70 -8.83 34.60
CA THR A 53 -14.99 -9.57 33.54
C THR A 53 -14.03 -8.70 32.71
N ALA A 54 -14.25 -7.39 32.62
CA ALA A 54 -13.34 -6.47 31.93
C ALA A 54 -12.27 -5.91 32.87
N ARG A 55 -11.03 -6.35 32.70
CA ARG A 55 -9.86 -5.82 33.42
C ARG A 55 -9.01 -4.99 32.48
N ALA A 56 -8.77 -3.75 32.86
CA ALA A 56 -7.78 -2.90 32.23
C ALA A 56 -6.83 -2.34 33.30
N ARG A 57 -5.52 -2.44 33.08
CA ARG A 57 -4.50 -1.85 33.97
C ARG A 57 -3.53 -1.00 33.18
N ILE A 58 -2.75 -0.19 33.89
CA ILE A 58 -1.72 0.66 33.29
C ILE A 58 -0.35 0.42 33.94
N LYS A 59 0.71 0.49 33.13
CA LYS A 59 2.10 0.66 33.57
C LYS A 59 2.63 1.92 32.92
N THR A 60 2.58 3.03 33.65
CA THR A 60 2.97 4.33 33.08
C THR A 60 4.15 4.97 33.78
N ILE A 61 5.03 5.58 32.99
CA ILE A 61 6.14 6.41 33.46
C ILE A 61 6.00 7.77 32.76
N SER A 62 6.05 8.87 33.50
CA SER A 62 5.84 10.20 32.93
C SER A 62 6.89 10.52 31.86
N GLY A 63 6.45 10.95 30.68
CA GLY A 63 7.33 11.28 29.54
C GLY A 63 8.10 10.10 28.94
N ALA A 64 7.86 8.86 29.38
CA ALA A 64 8.73 7.75 29.02
C ALA A 64 8.66 7.37 27.55
N ARG A 65 9.81 6.98 27.03
CA ARG A 65 10.06 6.28 25.78
C ARG A 65 9.84 4.79 25.99
N LEU A 66 9.51 4.07 24.92
CA LEU A 66 9.28 2.63 24.99
C LEU A 66 10.41 1.83 25.68
N PRO A 67 11.72 2.01 25.36
CA PRO A 67 12.78 1.25 26.04
C PRO A 67 12.86 1.48 27.55
N GLU A 68 12.42 2.64 28.06
CA GLU A 68 12.46 2.95 29.50
C GLU A 68 11.44 2.13 30.29
N HIS A 69 10.49 1.48 29.62
CA HIS A 69 9.55 0.56 30.26
C HIS A 69 10.13 -0.80 30.60
N ALA A 70 11.33 -1.16 30.10
CA ALA A 70 11.94 -2.48 30.29
C ALA A 70 12.01 -2.88 31.77
N GLY A 71 12.34 -1.92 32.64
CA GLY A 71 12.28 -2.10 34.09
C GLY A 71 10.87 -2.48 34.56
N GLY A 72 10.72 -3.72 35.02
CA GLY A 72 9.46 -4.26 35.54
C GLY A 72 8.40 -4.59 34.48
N PHE A 73 8.72 -4.52 33.18
CA PHE A 73 7.78 -4.93 32.13
C PHE A 73 7.41 -6.42 32.28
N GLU A 74 8.42 -7.28 32.34
CA GLU A 74 8.25 -8.73 32.49
C GLU A 74 7.45 -9.07 33.75
N HIS A 75 7.75 -8.42 34.88
CA HIS A 75 7.02 -8.65 36.13
C HIS A 75 5.51 -8.34 36.01
N VAL A 76 5.14 -7.21 35.37
CA VAL A 76 3.73 -6.85 35.19
C VAL A 76 3.04 -7.75 34.17
N MET A 77 3.75 -8.14 33.11
CA MET A 77 3.26 -9.07 32.09
C MET A 77 3.01 -10.46 32.67
N SER A 78 3.85 -10.96 33.58
CA SER A 78 3.68 -12.27 34.21
C SER A 78 2.77 -12.26 35.44
N ALA A 79 2.26 -11.09 35.86
CA ALA A 79 1.39 -10.98 37.03
C ALA A 79 -0.07 -11.40 36.75
N GLU A 80 -0.49 -11.38 35.48
CA GLU A 80 -1.81 -11.84 35.02
C GLU A 80 -1.67 -12.43 33.61
N ASP A 81 -2.56 -13.34 33.25
CA ASP A 81 -2.70 -13.80 31.86
C ASP A 81 -3.39 -12.70 31.04
N TRP A 82 -2.62 -11.77 30.49
CA TRP A 82 -3.14 -10.68 29.66
C TRP A 82 -3.53 -11.20 28.27
N ASP A 83 -4.71 -10.81 27.79
CA ASP A 83 -5.12 -11.08 26.40
C ASP A 83 -4.38 -10.14 25.45
N VAL A 84 -4.24 -8.87 25.86
CA VAL A 84 -3.61 -7.80 25.06
C VAL A 84 -2.67 -6.96 25.93
N VAL A 85 -1.51 -6.64 25.36
CA VAL A 85 -0.64 -5.56 25.85
C VAL A 85 -0.56 -4.44 24.81
N VAL A 86 -1.04 -3.25 25.19
CA VAL A 86 -0.94 -2.03 24.41
C VAL A 86 0.37 -1.32 24.74
N MET A 87 1.19 -1.08 23.72
CA MET A 87 2.51 -0.46 23.84
C MET A 87 2.50 0.92 23.21
N GLN A 88 2.81 1.92 24.04
CA GLN A 88 2.93 3.32 23.66
C GLN A 88 4.32 3.84 24.07
N GLY A 89 5.07 4.38 23.11
CA GLY A 89 6.29 5.13 23.39
C GLY A 89 6.02 6.62 23.57
N HIS A 90 7.08 7.40 23.81
CA HIS A 90 7.04 8.85 23.70
C HIS A 90 6.55 9.26 22.30
N SER A 91 5.75 10.32 22.19
CA SER A 91 5.11 10.80 20.94
C SER A 91 6.07 11.08 19.79
N LEU A 92 7.31 11.49 20.09
CA LEU A 92 8.37 11.67 19.10
C LEU A 92 9.25 10.43 18.89
N GLY A 93 9.16 9.44 19.78
CA GLY A 93 10.01 8.25 19.81
C GLY A 93 10.12 7.54 18.46
N PRO A 94 9.02 7.22 17.78
CA PRO A 94 9.03 6.49 16.50
C PRO A 94 9.57 7.29 15.31
N ILE A 95 9.61 8.63 15.39
CA ILE A 95 9.80 9.51 14.22
C ILE A 95 11.05 10.39 14.28
N SER A 96 11.66 10.59 15.45
CA SER A 96 12.91 11.35 15.56
C SER A 96 14.13 10.47 15.26
N GLU A 97 15.11 11.05 14.56
CA GLU A 97 16.32 10.37 14.06
C GLU A 97 17.02 9.54 15.16
N ASP A 98 17.29 10.15 16.32
CA ASP A 98 18.00 9.50 17.43
C ASP A 98 17.16 8.50 18.24
N THR A 99 15.83 8.49 18.08
CA THR A 99 14.93 7.68 18.92
C THR A 99 14.18 6.60 18.18
N ALA A 100 14.11 6.69 16.85
CA ALA A 100 13.34 5.76 16.03
C ALA A 100 13.88 4.32 16.10
N GLU A 101 15.20 4.10 16.02
CA GLU A 101 15.76 2.75 16.16
C GLU A 101 15.66 2.21 17.60
N PRO A 102 15.98 2.96 18.66
CA PRO A 102 15.70 2.52 20.03
C PRO A 102 14.23 2.15 20.28
N PHE A 103 13.28 2.88 19.67
CA PHE A 103 11.86 2.53 19.70
C PHE A 103 11.60 1.18 19.01
N ARG A 104 12.09 0.98 17.77
CA ARG A 104 11.91 -0.28 17.04
C ARG A 104 12.52 -1.48 17.76
N GLN A 105 13.71 -1.32 18.34
CA GLN A 105 14.34 -2.40 19.11
C GLN A 105 13.54 -2.77 20.36
N ALA A 106 13.04 -1.78 21.11
CA ALA A 106 12.18 -2.04 22.25
C ALA A 106 10.85 -2.69 21.84
N ALA A 107 10.26 -2.25 20.73
CA ALA A 107 9.05 -2.83 20.15
C ALA A 107 9.24 -4.31 19.79
N ARG A 108 10.34 -4.68 19.11
CA ARG A 108 10.71 -6.08 18.82
C ARG A 108 10.79 -6.91 20.10
N ASN A 109 11.53 -6.43 21.09
CA ASN A 109 11.76 -7.14 22.34
C ASN A 109 10.46 -7.36 23.12
N PHE A 110 9.66 -6.31 23.30
CA PHE A 110 8.44 -6.39 24.10
C PHE A 110 7.34 -7.18 23.38
N ALA A 111 7.21 -7.04 22.06
CA ALA A 111 6.25 -7.82 21.28
C ALA A 111 6.63 -9.31 21.28
N GLY A 112 7.92 -9.63 21.14
CA GLY A 112 8.43 -11.00 21.25
C GLY A 112 8.10 -11.61 22.60
N PHE A 113 8.44 -10.92 23.69
CA PHE A 113 8.13 -11.38 25.05
C PHE A 113 6.63 -11.54 25.29
N ALA A 114 5.80 -10.60 24.82
CA ALA A 114 4.34 -10.71 24.95
C ALA A 114 3.81 -11.98 24.29
N ARG A 115 4.31 -12.32 23.09
CA ARG A 115 3.92 -13.55 22.39
C ARG A 115 4.37 -14.81 23.11
N GLU A 116 5.56 -14.81 23.69
CA GLU A 116 6.04 -15.93 24.51
C GLU A 116 5.13 -16.19 25.72
N GLN A 117 4.44 -15.16 26.22
CA GLN A 117 3.43 -15.27 27.29
C GLN A 117 2.01 -15.56 26.77
N GLY A 118 1.82 -15.73 25.45
CA GLY A 118 0.50 -15.90 24.85
C GLY A 118 -0.33 -14.62 24.78
N THR A 119 0.27 -13.45 25.06
CA THR A 119 -0.40 -12.15 25.01
C THR A 119 -0.24 -11.49 23.63
N ARG A 120 -1.32 -10.91 23.12
CA ARG A 120 -1.32 -10.20 21.84
C ARG A 120 -0.67 -8.81 21.97
N PRO A 121 0.45 -8.52 21.26
CA PRO A 121 1.03 -7.19 21.24
C PRO A 121 0.21 -6.26 20.35
N VAL A 122 -0.07 -5.05 20.86
CA VAL A 122 -0.80 -4.00 20.16
C VAL A 122 -0.04 -2.69 20.29
N PHE A 123 0.07 -1.90 19.23
CA PHE A 123 0.69 -0.58 19.28
C PHE A 123 -0.35 0.55 19.33
N PHE A 124 -0.11 1.52 20.19
CA PHE A 124 -0.85 2.77 20.25
C PHE A 124 -0.19 3.80 19.32
N MET A 125 -0.74 4.00 18.12
CA MET A 125 -0.33 5.09 17.24
C MET A 125 -0.77 6.44 17.85
N THR A 126 0.20 7.20 18.34
CA THR A 126 -0.05 8.53 18.93
C THR A 126 -0.32 9.59 17.86
N TRP A 127 -0.64 10.82 18.26
CA TRP A 127 -1.06 11.90 17.38
C TRP A 127 -0.01 13.00 17.20
N ALA A 128 -0.14 13.74 16.09
CA ALA A 128 0.61 14.97 15.84
C ALA A 128 0.37 16.04 16.91
N TYR A 129 1.35 16.92 17.14
CA TYR A 129 1.10 18.13 17.94
C TYR A 129 0.31 19.16 17.12
N THR A 130 -0.39 20.08 17.80
CA THR A 130 -1.22 21.10 17.12
C THR A 130 -0.42 21.92 16.10
N ASP A 131 0.84 22.24 16.41
CA ASP A 131 1.74 23.03 15.55
C ASP A 131 2.71 22.18 14.72
N ARG A 132 2.54 20.86 14.69
CA ARG A 132 3.38 19.90 13.95
C ARG A 132 2.51 18.89 13.17
N PRO A 133 1.60 19.34 12.27
CA PRO A 133 0.68 18.46 11.56
C PRO A 133 1.39 17.42 10.67
N GLU A 134 2.62 17.67 10.25
CA GLU A 134 3.43 16.73 9.48
C GLU A 134 3.77 15.44 10.25
N MET A 135 3.70 15.48 11.60
CA MET A 135 3.89 14.29 12.43
C MET A 135 2.87 13.20 12.12
N THR A 136 1.66 13.52 11.63
CA THR A 136 0.62 12.51 11.35
C THR A 136 1.11 11.48 10.35
N ALA A 137 1.64 11.91 9.21
CA ALA A 137 2.16 11.01 8.18
C ALA A 137 3.40 10.24 8.66
N LEU A 138 4.27 10.88 9.44
CA LEU A 138 5.47 10.24 10.00
C LEU A 138 5.11 9.15 11.02
N LEU A 139 4.13 9.43 11.90
CA LEU A 139 3.66 8.49 12.92
C LEU A 139 2.92 7.33 12.27
N ASP A 140 2.02 7.59 11.32
CA ASP A 140 1.33 6.54 10.58
C ASP A 140 2.35 5.59 9.94
N LYS A 141 3.30 6.13 9.17
CA LYS A 141 4.35 5.33 8.56
C LYS A 141 5.12 4.51 9.60
N ALA A 142 5.62 5.13 10.66
CA ALA A 142 6.47 4.46 11.64
C ALA A 142 5.75 3.34 12.39
N TYR A 143 4.50 3.58 12.83
CA TYR A 143 3.70 2.58 13.53
C TYR A 143 3.20 1.47 12.61
N THR A 144 2.81 1.82 11.38
CA THR A 144 2.41 0.86 10.35
C THR A 144 3.55 -0.10 10.00
N ASP A 145 4.75 0.44 9.78
CA ASP A 145 5.90 -0.39 9.40
C ASP A 145 6.29 -1.34 10.53
N ILE A 146 6.36 -0.89 11.79
CA ILE A 146 6.69 -1.78 12.92
C ILE A 146 5.54 -2.77 13.23
N GLY A 147 4.28 -2.35 13.09
CA GLY A 147 3.12 -3.23 13.23
C GLY A 147 3.18 -4.37 12.21
N ARG A 148 3.49 -4.07 10.95
CA ARG A 148 3.67 -5.09 9.90
C ARG A 148 4.89 -5.97 10.14
N GLU A 149 6.05 -5.36 10.43
CA GLU A 149 7.30 -6.09 10.70
C GLU A 149 7.08 -7.16 11.77
N LEU A 150 6.33 -6.78 12.81
CA LEU A 150 6.08 -7.65 13.94
C LEU A 150 4.80 -8.46 13.80
N ASP A 151 3.95 -8.27 12.79
CA ASP A 151 2.60 -8.87 12.73
C ASP A 151 1.77 -8.58 14.00
N ALA A 152 1.72 -7.29 14.38
CA ALA A 152 1.04 -6.75 15.55
C ALA A 152 0.00 -5.69 15.14
N GLU A 153 -1.17 -5.70 15.80
CA GLU A 153 -2.23 -4.73 15.52
C GLU A 153 -1.79 -3.33 15.95
N VAL A 154 -2.15 -2.32 15.16
CA VAL A 154 -1.91 -0.91 15.46
C VAL A 154 -3.25 -0.22 15.59
N VAL A 155 -3.48 0.47 16.71
CA VAL A 155 -4.69 1.27 16.93
C VAL A 155 -4.43 2.70 16.45
N PRO A 156 -5.11 3.16 15.38
CA PRO A 156 -4.78 4.39 14.63
C PRO A 156 -5.33 5.67 15.29
N VAL A 157 -5.11 5.87 16.59
CA VAL A 157 -5.63 7.05 17.30
C VAL A 157 -5.11 8.36 16.70
N GLY A 158 -3.85 8.38 16.26
CA GLY A 158 -3.25 9.52 15.58
C GLY A 158 -4.02 9.99 14.35
N LEU A 159 -4.54 9.04 13.57
CA LEU A 159 -5.33 9.32 12.37
C LEU A 159 -6.71 9.86 12.73
N ALA A 160 -7.38 9.27 13.73
CA ALA A 160 -8.66 9.78 14.23
C ALA A 160 -8.53 11.23 14.72
N PHE A 161 -7.43 11.54 15.42
CA PHE A 161 -7.14 12.91 15.83
C PHE A 161 -6.95 13.86 14.64
N ALA A 162 -6.31 13.41 13.57
CA ALA A 162 -6.12 14.21 12.36
C ALA A 162 -7.47 14.50 11.69
N THR A 163 -8.32 13.50 11.51
CA THR A 163 -9.67 13.64 10.95
C THR A 163 -10.50 14.70 11.68
N VAL A 164 -10.64 14.57 13.01
CA VAL A 164 -11.43 15.55 13.78
C VAL A 164 -10.82 16.95 13.76
N THR A 165 -9.48 17.06 13.77
CA THR A 165 -8.79 18.37 13.72
C THR A 165 -9.08 19.09 12.39
N GLU A 166 -9.23 18.33 11.30
CA GLU A 166 -9.54 18.84 9.96
C GLU A 166 -11.03 19.17 9.80
N ASP A 167 -11.91 18.25 10.18
CA ASP A 167 -13.36 18.34 9.96
C ASP A 167 -14.09 19.24 10.97
N ARG A 168 -13.66 19.21 12.25
CA ARG A 168 -14.31 19.88 13.38
C ARG A 168 -13.28 20.53 14.30
N PRO A 169 -12.58 21.59 13.83
CA PRO A 169 -11.54 22.27 14.61
C PRO A 169 -12.07 22.95 15.88
N ASP A 170 -13.39 23.12 16.01
CA ASP A 170 -14.06 23.57 17.24
C ASP A 170 -13.96 22.55 18.39
N ILE A 171 -13.78 21.27 18.08
CA ILE A 171 -13.57 20.21 19.07
C ILE A 171 -12.08 20.15 19.42
N ALA A 172 -11.69 20.87 20.48
CA ALA A 172 -10.31 20.85 20.95
C ALA A 172 -9.92 19.45 21.49
N LEU A 173 -9.14 18.68 20.73
CA LEU A 173 -8.64 17.35 21.14
C LEU A 173 -7.37 17.40 22.00
N ARG A 174 -6.71 18.56 22.07
CA ARG A 174 -5.48 18.78 22.84
C ARG A 174 -5.66 19.97 23.76
N ILE A 175 -4.96 19.98 24.89
CA ILE A 175 -4.94 21.13 25.81
C ILE A 175 -3.97 22.21 25.29
N PRO A 176 -3.90 23.41 25.90
CA PRO A 176 -3.07 24.52 25.40
C PRO A 176 -1.56 24.24 25.26
N ASP A 177 -1.06 23.14 25.85
CA ASP A 177 0.31 22.68 25.66
C ASP A 177 0.57 22.00 24.31
N LYS A 178 -0.44 21.94 23.44
CA LYS A 178 -0.41 21.48 22.05
C LYS A 178 -0.15 19.98 21.87
N SER A 179 -0.05 19.21 22.94
CA SER A 179 0.34 17.80 22.87
C SER A 179 -0.55 16.89 23.70
N HIS A 180 -0.79 17.20 24.98
CA HIS A 180 -1.58 16.34 25.85
C HIS A 180 -3.05 16.36 25.46
N PRO A 181 -3.76 15.22 25.61
CA PRO A 181 -5.13 15.12 25.17
C PRO A 181 -6.04 15.95 26.08
N SER A 182 -7.02 16.62 25.48
CA SER A 182 -8.19 17.08 26.22
C SER A 182 -9.08 15.89 26.61
N ARG A 183 -10.15 16.12 27.36
CA ARG A 183 -11.15 15.08 27.63
C ARG A 183 -11.74 14.50 26.35
N ALA A 184 -12.04 15.34 25.35
CA ALA A 184 -12.50 14.90 24.03
C ALA A 184 -11.43 14.04 23.32
N GLY A 185 -10.15 14.43 23.39
CA GLY A 185 -9.05 13.63 22.87
C GLY A 185 -8.93 12.25 23.54
N THR A 186 -9.01 12.18 24.87
CA THR A 186 -8.98 10.89 25.59
C THR A 186 -10.19 10.03 25.26
N TYR A 187 -11.37 10.63 25.10
CA TYR A 187 -12.58 9.90 24.72
C TYR A 187 -12.50 9.34 23.29
N LEU A 188 -12.03 10.14 22.32
CA LEU A 188 -11.78 9.68 20.94
C LEU A 188 -10.79 8.52 20.92
N ALA A 189 -9.69 8.62 21.68
CA ALA A 189 -8.73 7.54 21.82
C ALA A 189 -9.40 6.27 22.39
N ALA A 190 -10.23 6.40 23.43
CA ALA A 190 -10.95 5.27 24.01
C ALA A 190 -11.91 4.61 23.00
N CYS A 191 -12.66 5.40 22.24
CA CYS A 191 -13.53 4.92 21.16
C CYS A 191 -12.74 4.18 20.08
N THR A 192 -11.56 4.70 19.71
CA THR A 192 -10.70 4.07 18.70
C THR A 192 -10.15 2.73 19.18
N PHE A 193 -9.76 2.63 20.45
CA PHE A 193 -9.35 1.35 21.06
C PHE A 193 -10.50 0.36 21.14
N PHE A 194 -11.70 0.81 21.52
CA PHE A 194 -12.89 -0.05 21.52
C PHE A 194 -13.18 -0.58 20.11
N ALA A 195 -13.24 0.31 19.11
CA ALA A 195 -13.47 -0.05 17.71
C ALA A 195 -12.45 -1.06 17.18
N ALA A 196 -11.16 -0.86 17.47
CA ALA A 196 -10.10 -1.75 17.01
C ALA A 196 -10.15 -3.13 17.69
N LEU A 197 -10.19 -3.15 19.03
CA LEU A 197 -10.03 -4.39 19.81
C LEU A 197 -11.30 -5.25 19.87
N TYR A 198 -12.49 -4.62 19.86
CA TYR A 198 -13.77 -5.34 19.87
C TYR A 198 -14.38 -5.52 18.49
N ARG A 199 -13.85 -4.83 17.47
CA ARG A 199 -14.38 -4.84 16.09
C ARG A 199 -15.87 -4.49 16.03
N GLN A 200 -16.29 -3.57 16.90
CA GLN A 200 -17.66 -3.06 16.96
C GLN A 200 -17.65 -1.54 16.93
N SER A 201 -18.67 -0.96 16.31
CA SER A 201 -18.82 0.50 16.33
C SER A 201 -19.15 0.97 17.76
N PRO A 202 -18.45 1.98 18.30
CA PRO A 202 -18.85 2.64 19.53
C PRO A 202 -20.03 3.60 19.33
N GLU A 203 -20.52 3.80 18.10
CA GLU A 203 -21.65 4.67 17.81
C GLU A 203 -22.90 4.24 18.57
N GLY A 204 -23.49 5.20 19.29
CA GLY A 204 -24.71 4.99 20.06
C GLY A 204 -24.48 4.36 21.43
N LEU A 205 -23.24 4.09 21.85
CA LEU A 205 -22.96 3.70 23.23
C LEU A 205 -23.25 4.87 24.18
N ASP A 206 -23.92 4.58 25.30
CA ASP A 206 -24.40 5.59 26.25
C ASP A 206 -23.29 6.30 27.05
N TYR A 207 -22.06 5.79 27.04
CA TYR A 207 -20.94 6.42 27.73
C TYR A 207 -20.30 7.54 26.90
N ASP A 208 -20.37 8.78 27.36
CA ASP A 208 -19.93 10.00 26.65
C ASP A 208 -18.75 10.73 27.31
N ALA A 209 -18.20 10.17 28.40
CA ALA A 209 -17.18 10.81 29.25
C ALA A 209 -17.55 12.21 29.80
N GLY A 210 -18.85 12.57 29.83
CA GLY A 210 -19.34 13.89 30.22
C GLY A 210 -19.12 14.97 29.16
N LEU A 211 -19.02 14.58 27.89
CA LEU A 211 -19.02 15.48 26.74
C LEU A 211 -20.46 15.82 26.33
N ASP A 212 -20.60 16.85 25.49
CA ASP A 212 -21.87 17.07 24.78
C ASP A 212 -22.21 15.84 23.92
N LYS A 213 -23.50 15.48 23.85
CA LYS A 213 -23.94 14.26 23.18
C LYS A 213 -23.64 14.26 21.69
N GLU A 214 -23.78 15.40 21.01
CA GLU A 214 -23.49 15.52 19.58
C GLU A 214 -22.00 15.34 19.32
N VAL A 215 -21.16 15.95 20.18
CA VAL A 215 -19.70 15.76 20.13
C VAL A 215 -19.33 14.30 20.38
N ALA A 216 -19.89 13.65 21.40
CA ALA A 216 -19.60 12.26 21.71
C ALA A 216 -19.97 11.32 20.54
N THR A 217 -21.17 11.46 19.97
CA THR A 217 -21.61 10.66 18.82
C THR A 217 -20.71 10.87 17.61
N TYR A 218 -20.33 12.11 17.30
CA TYR A 218 -19.38 12.38 16.21
C TYR A 218 -18.01 11.72 16.44
N LEU A 219 -17.47 11.79 17.66
CA LEU A 219 -16.19 11.15 17.99
C LEU A 219 -16.26 9.61 17.93
N GLN A 220 -17.41 9.02 18.29
CA GLN A 220 -17.64 7.58 18.13
C GLN A 220 -17.60 7.18 16.65
N GLN A 221 -18.30 7.93 15.79
CA GLN A 221 -18.32 7.70 14.35
C GLN A 221 -16.92 7.81 13.74
N VAL A 222 -16.20 8.90 14.01
CA VAL A 222 -14.83 9.09 13.48
C VAL A 222 -13.90 7.98 13.95
N ALA A 223 -14.01 7.53 15.20
CA ALA A 223 -13.21 6.40 15.69
C ALA A 223 -13.51 5.11 14.92
N TRP A 224 -14.78 4.81 14.64
CA TRP A 224 -15.18 3.64 13.88
C TRP A 224 -14.65 3.69 12.44
N GLU A 225 -14.95 4.77 11.73
CA GLU A 225 -14.56 4.98 10.34
C GLU A 225 -13.05 4.96 10.18
N THR A 226 -12.30 5.61 11.08
CA THR A 226 -10.83 5.59 11.06
C THR A 226 -10.28 4.16 11.18
N VAL A 227 -10.85 3.33 12.07
CA VAL A 227 -10.41 1.94 12.22
C VAL A 227 -10.74 1.12 10.99
N GLN A 228 -11.92 1.30 10.40
CA GLN A 228 -12.30 0.58 9.17
C GLN A 228 -11.39 0.98 8.01
N ASP A 229 -11.16 2.27 7.81
CA ASP A 229 -10.30 2.80 6.76
C ASP A 229 -8.85 2.33 6.92
N TYR A 230 -8.32 2.38 8.14
CA TYR A 230 -6.97 1.91 8.44
C TYR A 230 -6.80 0.41 8.16
N LYS A 231 -7.83 -0.40 8.43
CA LYS A 231 -7.84 -1.84 8.12
C LYS A 231 -8.02 -2.12 6.63
N ALA A 232 -8.81 -1.29 5.94
CA ALA A 232 -9.12 -1.45 4.52
C ALA A 232 -8.03 -0.92 3.57
N ARG A 233 -7.10 -0.09 4.07
CA ARG A 233 -6.05 0.53 3.25
C ARG A 233 -5.13 -0.49 2.57
N GLU A 234 -4.98 -1.69 3.13
CA GLU A 234 -4.21 -2.78 2.53
C GLU A 234 -5.11 -3.98 2.35
N SER A 235 -5.15 -4.55 1.15
CA SER A 235 -5.90 -5.78 0.93
C SER A 235 -5.18 -6.71 -0.03
N GLU A 236 -5.23 -8.00 0.27
CA GLU A 236 -4.82 -9.06 -0.65
C GLU A 236 -6.04 -9.90 -1.00
N TRP A 237 -6.22 -10.16 -2.28
CA TRP A 237 -7.37 -10.91 -2.79
C TRP A 237 -7.01 -11.64 -4.08
N VAL A 238 -7.84 -12.57 -4.50
CA VAL A 238 -7.63 -13.32 -5.74
C VAL A 238 -8.66 -12.87 -6.78
N PHE A 239 -8.17 -12.33 -7.88
CA PHE A 239 -8.97 -11.98 -9.03
C PHE A 239 -9.16 -13.19 -9.96
N SER A 240 -10.40 -13.49 -10.32
CA SER A 240 -10.75 -14.63 -11.18
C SER A 240 -11.81 -14.31 -12.24
N ALA A 241 -12.30 -13.07 -12.32
CA ALA A 241 -13.33 -12.67 -13.28
C ALA A 241 -12.73 -12.33 -14.66
N TRP A 242 -11.97 -13.28 -15.23
CA TRP A 242 -11.39 -13.23 -16.56
C TRP A 242 -11.10 -14.65 -17.06
N SER A 243 -10.64 -14.82 -18.30
CA SER A 243 -10.45 -16.11 -18.98
C SER A 243 -9.18 -16.87 -18.56
N GLY A 244 -8.20 -16.21 -17.95
CA GLY A 244 -6.95 -16.83 -17.53
C GLY A 244 -6.97 -17.40 -16.10
N PRO A 245 -5.80 -17.84 -15.60
CA PRO A 245 -5.66 -18.35 -14.23
C PRO A 245 -6.04 -17.30 -13.17
N PRO A 246 -6.48 -17.71 -11.96
CA PRO A 246 -6.66 -16.77 -10.85
C PRO A 246 -5.37 -16.01 -10.52
N VAL A 247 -5.48 -14.70 -10.27
CA VAL A 247 -4.37 -13.78 -10.04
C VAL A 247 -4.47 -13.22 -8.62
N PRO A 248 -3.53 -13.49 -7.71
CA PRO A 248 -3.42 -12.75 -6.46
C PRO A 248 -3.13 -11.27 -6.75
N VAL A 249 -3.79 -10.36 -6.03
CA VAL A 249 -3.68 -8.92 -6.20
C VAL A 249 -3.49 -8.29 -4.82
N SER A 250 -2.44 -7.50 -4.67
CA SER A 250 -2.24 -6.64 -3.50
C SER A 250 -2.66 -5.21 -3.86
N THR A 251 -3.49 -4.59 -3.03
CA THR A 251 -3.95 -3.22 -3.22
C THR A 251 -3.58 -2.35 -2.02
N TYR A 252 -3.12 -1.13 -2.30
CA TYR A 252 -2.99 -0.08 -1.31
C TYR A 252 -3.95 1.07 -1.64
N VAL A 253 -4.82 1.42 -0.70
CA VAL A 253 -5.78 2.51 -0.81
C VAL A 253 -5.37 3.59 0.19
N PRO A 254 -5.04 4.81 -0.26
CA PRO A 254 -4.57 5.85 0.64
C PRO A 254 -5.68 6.28 1.60
N LEU A 255 -5.31 6.68 2.82
CA LEU A 255 -6.30 7.11 3.81
C LEU A 255 -7.10 8.32 3.33
N ARG A 256 -6.38 9.31 2.78
CA ARG A 256 -6.97 10.45 2.09
C ARG A 256 -7.36 10.04 0.67
N ARG A 257 -8.63 9.68 0.50
CA ARG A 257 -9.21 9.27 -0.78
C ARG A 257 -10.55 9.94 -1.05
N GLY A 258 -10.90 10.02 -2.32
CA GLY A 258 -12.23 10.37 -2.80
C GLY A 258 -12.69 9.39 -3.89
N PRO A 259 -13.92 9.53 -4.38
CA PRO A 259 -14.47 8.63 -5.42
C PRO A 259 -13.66 8.65 -6.71
N SER A 260 -12.89 9.72 -6.97
CA SER A 260 -12.04 9.90 -8.15
C SER A 260 -10.55 9.70 -7.88
N THR A 261 -10.13 9.13 -6.73
CA THR A 261 -8.70 8.90 -6.45
C THR A 261 -8.06 8.08 -7.57
N PRO A 262 -6.94 8.52 -8.18
CA PRO A 262 -6.34 7.83 -9.32
C PRO A 262 -5.97 6.37 -8.98
N ILE A 263 -6.11 5.47 -9.97
CA ILE A 263 -5.69 4.06 -9.85
C ILE A 263 -4.42 3.85 -10.67
N VAL A 264 -3.42 3.21 -10.06
CA VAL A 264 -2.18 2.80 -10.72
C VAL A 264 -2.05 1.29 -10.66
N ILE A 265 -2.02 0.65 -11.84
CA ILE A 265 -1.72 -0.78 -11.96
C ILE A 265 -0.21 -0.94 -12.21
N VAL A 266 0.45 -1.72 -11.35
CA VAL A 266 1.91 -1.85 -11.27
C VAL A 266 2.33 -3.26 -11.68
N MET A 267 2.98 -3.38 -12.84
CA MET A 267 3.47 -4.64 -13.38
C MET A 267 4.91 -4.94 -12.92
N HIS A 268 5.09 -6.06 -12.23
CA HIS A 268 6.38 -6.48 -11.68
C HIS A 268 7.43 -6.90 -12.73
N GLY A 269 8.68 -7.10 -12.31
CA GLY A 269 9.77 -7.54 -13.19
C GLY A 269 9.77 -9.05 -13.49
N ALA A 270 10.82 -9.51 -14.19
CA ALA A 270 10.99 -10.92 -14.57
C ALA A 270 11.17 -11.87 -13.38
N SER A 271 11.64 -11.35 -12.24
CA SER A 271 11.79 -12.12 -10.99
C SER A 271 10.46 -12.41 -10.28
N ARG A 272 9.33 -11.89 -10.80
CA ARG A 272 7.97 -12.08 -10.23
C ARG A 272 7.82 -11.66 -8.78
N ASP A 273 8.63 -10.71 -8.33
CA ASP A 273 8.63 -10.22 -6.95
C ASP A 273 7.57 -9.13 -6.76
N ALA A 274 6.29 -9.52 -6.87
CA ALA A 274 5.16 -8.62 -6.64
C ALA A 274 5.16 -7.99 -5.23
N PRO A 275 5.50 -8.71 -4.14
CA PRO A 275 5.58 -8.11 -2.81
C PRO A 275 6.56 -6.93 -2.72
N ARG A 276 7.73 -7.03 -3.36
CA ARG A 276 8.65 -5.88 -3.41
C ARG A 276 8.05 -4.69 -4.16
N TYR A 277 7.41 -4.92 -5.30
CA TYR A 277 6.76 -3.84 -6.05
C TYR A 277 5.62 -3.19 -5.25
N TYR A 278 4.81 -3.99 -4.54
CA TYR A 278 3.81 -3.48 -3.61
C TYR A 278 4.43 -2.59 -2.53
N ASN A 279 5.53 -3.04 -1.91
CA ASN A 279 6.23 -2.27 -0.89
C ASN A 279 6.84 -0.95 -1.43
N ASP A 280 7.43 -0.97 -2.63
CA ASP A 280 8.00 0.21 -3.27
C ASP A 280 6.91 1.26 -3.59
N TRP A 281 5.70 0.81 -3.92
CA TRP A 281 4.60 1.69 -4.37
C TRP A 281 3.66 2.15 -3.27
N ARG A 282 3.42 1.37 -2.21
CA ARG A 282 2.45 1.73 -1.16
C ARG A 282 2.77 3.06 -0.47
N ALA A 283 4.05 3.33 -0.21
CA ALA A 283 4.46 4.55 0.49
C ALA A 283 4.26 5.78 -0.39
N LEU A 284 4.44 5.61 -1.71
CA LEU A 284 4.17 6.64 -2.70
C LEU A 284 2.67 6.86 -2.86
N ALA A 285 1.87 5.79 -2.82
CA ALA A 285 0.42 5.82 -2.89
C ALA A 285 -0.20 6.64 -1.75
N GLU A 286 0.25 6.42 -0.52
CA GLU A 286 -0.16 7.24 0.64
C GLU A 286 0.29 8.70 0.47
N ALA A 287 1.57 8.92 0.15
CA ALA A 287 2.16 10.26 0.12
C ALA A 287 1.61 11.15 -1.00
N GLN A 288 1.20 10.55 -2.13
CA GLN A 288 0.76 11.28 -3.31
C GLN A 288 -0.72 11.08 -3.62
N GLY A 289 -1.46 10.30 -2.82
CA GLY A 289 -2.93 10.19 -2.94
C GLY A 289 -3.40 9.45 -4.19
N PHE A 290 -2.94 8.21 -4.38
CA PHE A 290 -3.42 7.31 -5.43
C PHE A 290 -3.56 5.87 -4.91
N ILE A 291 -4.40 5.06 -5.56
CA ILE A 291 -4.57 3.64 -5.26
C ILE A 291 -3.52 2.84 -6.04
N ALA A 292 -2.71 2.04 -5.36
CA ALA A 292 -1.77 1.12 -6.00
C ALA A 292 -2.38 -0.28 -6.11
N VAL A 293 -2.29 -0.89 -7.29
CA VAL A 293 -2.79 -2.24 -7.59
C VAL A 293 -1.65 -3.06 -8.16
N VAL A 294 -1.24 -4.13 -7.48
CA VAL A 294 -0.12 -4.97 -7.88
C VAL A 294 -0.59 -6.41 -8.11
N PRO A 295 -0.90 -6.79 -9.37
CA PRO A 295 -1.22 -8.17 -9.70
C PRO A 295 0.03 -9.05 -9.68
N TYR A 296 -0.08 -10.24 -9.07
CA TYR A 296 1.00 -11.22 -9.00
C TYR A 296 0.85 -12.31 -10.08
N LEU A 297 1.61 -12.16 -11.16
CA LEU A 297 1.68 -13.15 -12.23
C LEU A 297 2.86 -14.10 -11.95
N SER A 298 2.60 -15.09 -11.10
CA SER A 298 3.59 -16.11 -10.67
C SER A 298 4.16 -16.91 -11.85
N ASP A 299 5.40 -17.39 -11.75
CA ASP A 299 5.98 -18.27 -12.77
C ASP A 299 5.24 -19.61 -12.90
N LYS A 300 4.54 -20.05 -11.86
CA LYS A 300 3.75 -21.29 -11.90
C LYS A 300 2.52 -21.15 -12.80
N ALA A 301 1.80 -20.03 -12.68
CA ALA A 301 0.60 -19.77 -13.48
C ALA A 301 0.91 -19.14 -14.85
N PHE A 302 2.02 -18.39 -14.93
CA PHE A 302 2.46 -17.65 -16.12
C PHE A 302 3.92 -17.98 -16.46
N PRO A 303 4.19 -19.20 -16.94
CA PRO A 303 5.55 -19.69 -17.11
C PRO A 303 6.33 -18.92 -18.18
N GLY A 304 7.46 -18.34 -17.75
CA GLY A 304 8.39 -17.64 -18.62
C GLY A 304 7.83 -16.35 -19.24
N SER A 305 8.64 -15.72 -20.10
CA SER A 305 8.29 -14.43 -20.70
C SER A 305 7.12 -14.50 -21.68
N ALA A 306 6.94 -15.63 -22.36
CA ALA A 306 5.85 -15.86 -23.31
C ALA A 306 4.48 -15.62 -22.67
N HIS A 307 4.25 -16.19 -21.48
CA HIS A 307 2.98 -16.10 -20.75
C HIS A 307 2.88 -14.85 -19.87
N TYR A 308 3.88 -13.97 -19.86
CA TYR A 308 3.89 -12.75 -19.06
C TYR A 308 4.04 -11.52 -19.95
N ASN A 309 5.27 -11.03 -20.08
CA ASN A 309 5.59 -9.76 -20.73
C ASN A 309 5.57 -9.81 -22.26
N LEU A 310 5.33 -10.97 -22.87
CA LEU A 310 4.96 -11.12 -24.29
C LEU A 310 3.45 -11.34 -24.49
N GLY A 311 2.68 -11.31 -23.40
CA GLY A 311 1.22 -11.28 -23.43
C GLY A 311 0.53 -12.57 -23.81
N ASN A 312 1.25 -13.68 -23.98
CA ASN A 312 0.71 -14.94 -24.52
C ASN A 312 0.00 -14.74 -25.88
N VAL A 313 0.40 -13.75 -26.67
CA VAL A 313 -0.28 -13.42 -27.95
C VAL A 313 -0.12 -14.56 -28.96
N PHE A 314 1.01 -15.25 -28.97
CA PHE A 314 1.32 -16.31 -29.91
C PHE A 314 1.56 -17.64 -29.21
N SER A 315 0.99 -18.72 -29.78
CA SER A 315 1.28 -20.09 -29.35
C SER A 315 2.74 -20.42 -29.57
N GLN A 316 3.42 -20.92 -28.53
CA GLN A 316 4.83 -21.31 -28.63
C GLN A 316 5.04 -22.57 -29.48
N ASP A 317 4.00 -23.39 -29.64
CA ASP A 317 4.08 -24.65 -30.39
C ASP A 317 3.86 -24.44 -31.90
N THR A 318 2.96 -23.53 -32.26
CA THR A 318 2.50 -23.35 -33.65
C THR A 318 2.86 -21.99 -34.25
N GLY A 319 3.25 -21.01 -33.42
CA GLY A 319 3.51 -19.65 -33.85
C GLY A 319 2.26 -18.87 -34.26
N THR A 320 1.06 -19.47 -34.19
CA THR A 320 -0.19 -18.79 -34.54
C THR A 320 -0.61 -17.85 -33.41
N GLN A 321 -1.27 -16.75 -33.80
CA GLN A 321 -1.89 -15.83 -32.86
C GLN A 321 -3.05 -16.53 -32.14
N ARG A 322 -3.13 -16.34 -30.82
CA ARG A 322 -4.24 -16.81 -29.98
C ARG A 322 -5.39 -15.82 -30.02
N ASP A 323 -6.58 -16.27 -29.62
CA ASP A 323 -7.70 -15.38 -29.37
C ASP A 323 -7.36 -14.35 -28.28
N ASN A 324 -7.83 -13.11 -28.45
CA ASN A 324 -7.49 -12.01 -27.54
C ASN A 324 -7.86 -12.30 -26.08
N ALA A 325 -8.91 -13.10 -25.86
CA ALA A 325 -9.32 -13.54 -24.53
C ALA A 325 -8.25 -14.41 -23.83
N ASP A 326 -7.40 -15.13 -24.57
CA ASP A 326 -6.36 -15.98 -23.99
C ASP A 326 -5.05 -15.23 -23.72
N TRP A 327 -4.99 -13.95 -24.11
CA TRP A 327 -3.81 -13.14 -23.88
C TRP A 327 -3.71 -12.76 -22.41
N THR A 328 -2.51 -12.78 -21.87
CA THR A 328 -2.22 -12.22 -20.53
C THR A 328 -2.59 -10.74 -20.46
N PHE A 329 -2.53 -10.03 -21.59
CA PHE A 329 -2.97 -8.63 -21.68
C PHE A 329 -4.46 -8.43 -21.39
N SER A 330 -5.31 -9.43 -21.65
CA SER A 330 -6.76 -9.34 -21.38
C SER A 330 -7.12 -9.22 -19.89
N LEU A 331 -6.16 -9.47 -19.00
CA LEU A 331 -6.31 -9.37 -17.55
C LEU A 331 -6.65 -7.94 -17.08
N ILE A 332 -6.05 -6.92 -17.68
CA ILE A 332 -5.92 -5.59 -17.03
C ILE A 332 -7.26 -4.85 -16.99
N GLU A 333 -8.04 -4.87 -18.07
CA GLU A 333 -9.32 -4.14 -18.15
C GLU A 333 -10.36 -4.69 -17.16
N PRO A 334 -10.62 -6.03 -17.09
CA PRO A 334 -11.49 -6.59 -16.07
C PRO A 334 -10.97 -6.41 -14.64
N LEU A 335 -9.64 -6.45 -14.45
CA LEU A 335 -9.03 -6.18 -13.15
C LEU A 335 -9.31 -4.74 -12.70
N PHE A 336 -9.18 -3.78 -13.61
CA PHE A 336 -9.50 -2.37 -13.33
C PHE A 336 -10.97 -2.22 -12.92
N ASP A 337 -11.92 -2.82 -13.65
CA ASP A 337 -13.35 -2.77 -13.31
C ASP A 337 -13.65 -3.33 -11.92
N GLU A 338 -12.98 -4.42 -11.54
CA GLU A 338 -13.13 -5.02 -10.21
C GLU A 338 -12.53 -4.13 -9.11
N VAL A 339 -11.39 -3.48 -9.37
CA VAL A 339 -10.78 -2.54 -8.41
C VAL A 339 -11.72 -1.37 -8.16
N VAL A 340 -12.27 -0.74 -9.21
CA VAL A 340 -13.20 0.40 -9.09
C VAL A 340 -14.38 0.03 -8.19
N LYS A 341 -14.97 -1.17 -8.37
CA LYS A 341 -16.05 -1.67 -7.52
C LYS A 341 -15.62 -1.86 -6.07
N ARG A 342 -14.46 -2.47 -5.84
CA ARG A 342 -13.96 -2.79 -4.49
C ARG A 342 -13.65 -1.55 -3.67
N VAL A 343 -13.15 -0.50 -4.31
CA VAL A 343 -12.84 0.77 -3.63
C VAL A 343 -14.03 1.73 -3.57
N GLY A 344 -15.20 1.33 -4.13
CA GLY A 344 -16.38 2.18 -4.21
C GLY A 344 -16.13 3.46 -5.03
N GLY A 345 -15.30 3.37 -6.08
CA GLY A 345 -14.85 4.51 -6.88
C GLY A 345 -15.66 4.74 -8.16
N GLU A 346 -15.32 5.83 -8.86
CA GLU A 346 -15.94 6.29 -10.10
C GLU A 346 -14.92 6.48 -11.24
N GLN A 347 -13.70 5.96 -11.08
CA GLN A 347 -12.61 6.12 -12.04
C GLN A 347 -13.02 5.57 -13.41
N GLN A 348 -12.72 6.34 -14.45
CA GLN A 348 -12.98 5.96 -15.85
C GLN A 348 -11.71 5.51 -16.57
N ASP A 349 -10.55 5.77 -15.97
CA ASP A 349 -9.24 5.43 -16.49
C ASP A 349 -8.26 5.04 -15.36
N TYR A 350 -7.10 4.53 -15.76
CA TYR A 350 -6.01 4.17 -14.86
C TYR A 350 -4.64 4.44 -15.47
N VAL A 351 -3.64 4.61 -14.61
CA VAL A 351 -2.24 4.62 -15.00
C VAL A 351 -1.71 3.20 -15.01
N LEU A 352 -0.97 2.82 -16.06
CA LEU A 352 -0.32 1.52 -16.16
C LEU A 352 1.20 1.69 -16.11
N TYR A 353 1.81 1.24 -15.02
CA TYR A 353 3.26 1.27 -14.81
C TYR A 353 3.86 -0.12 -14.89
N GLY A 354 5.09 -0.23 -15.38
CA GLY A 354 5.91 -1.42 -15.19
C GLY A 354 7.39 -1.15 -15.31
N HIS A 355 8.21 -1.93 -14.59
CA HIS A 355 9.67 -1.85 -14.64
C HIS A 355 10.28 -3.14 -15.18
N SER A 356 11.37 -3.04 -15.97
CA SER A 356 12.07 -4.19 -16.54
C SER A 356 11.15 -5.06 -17.44
N ALA A 357 10.85 -6.31 -17.10
CA ALA A 357 9.86 -7.09 -17.82
C ALA A 357 8.43 -6.52 -17.70
N GLY A 358 8.10 -5.83 -16.61
CA GLY A 358 6.84 -5.09 -16.49
C GLY A 358 6.76 -3.96 -17.51
N SER A 359 7.87 -3.25 -17.76
CA SER A 359 7.96 -2.23 -18.83
C SER A 359 7.75 -2.83 -20.22
N GLN A 360 8.24 -4.06 -20.41
CA GLN A 360 7.94 -4.82 -21.62
C GLN A 360 6.46 -5.15 -21.77
N PHE A 361 5.81 -5.54 -20.66
CA PHE A 361 4.37 -5.76 -20.64
C PHE A 361 3.62 -4.47 -21.00
N VAL A 362 3.95 -3.33 -20.38
CA VAL A 362 3.23 -2.05 -20.57
C VAL A 362 3.27 -1.56 -22.01
N HIS A 363 4.45 -1.44 -22.62
CA HIS A 363 4.52 -0.91 -24.00
C HIS A 363 3.91 -1.88 -25.02
N ARG A 364 3.89 -3.20 -24.75
CA ARG A 364 3.22 -4.17 -25.63
C ARG A 364 1.71 -4.17 -25.42
N PHE A 365 1.25 -4.04 -24.18
CA PHE A 365 -0.16 -3.87 -23.86
C PHE A 365 -0.74 -2.66 -24.61
N MET A 366 0.03 -1.57 -24.74
CA MET A 366 -0.33 -0.41 -25.55
C MET A 366 -0.60 -0.76 -27.04
N TYR A 367 0.22 -1.63 -27.65
CA TYR A 367 0.01 -2.10 -29.02
C TYR A 367 -1.21 -3.03 -29.13
N PHE A 368 -1.30 -4.02 -28.25
CA PHE A 368 -2.26 -5.13 -28.38
C PHE A 368 -3.65 -4.83 -27.81
N VAL A 369 -3.78 -3.83 -26.94
CA VAL A 369 -5.06 -3.45 -26.32
C VAL A 369 -5.36 -1.98 -26.62
N PRO A 370 -5.61 -1.62 -27.90
CA PRO A 370 -5.69 -0.23 -28.32
C PRO A 370 -6.86 0.54 -27.69
N LYS A 371 -7.90 -0.15 -27.22
CA LYS A 371 -9.08 0.43 -26.56
C LYS A 371 -8.98 0.48 -25.03
N ALA A 372 -7.82 0.16 -24.46
CA ALA A 372 -7.64 0.20 -23.01
C ALA A 372 -7.85 1.62 -22.45
N ARG A 373 -8.42 1.71 -21.25
CA ARG A 373 -8.71 2.95 -20.51
C ARG A 373 -7.48 3.47 -19.78
N VAL A 374 -6.33 3.44 -20.43
CA VAL A 374 -5.07 3.90 -19.83
C VAL A 374 -4.90 5.39 -20.07
N SER A 375 -4.88 6.18 -19.00
CA SER A 375 -4.59 7.62 -19.05
C SER A 375 -3.10 7.92 -19.17
N LYS A 376 -2.22 7.02 -18.72
CA LYS A 376 -0.77 7.13 -18.90
C LYS A 376 -0.09 5.76 -18.86
N TYR A 377 0.73 5.47 -19.87
CA TYR A 377 1.58 4.27 -19.89
C TYR A 377 2.97 4.67 -19.41
N ILE A 378 3.49 4.05 -18.35
CA ILE A 378 4.84 4.34 -17.84
C ILE A 378 5.69 3.08 -17.95
N ALA A 379 6.57 3.04 -18.94
CA ALA A 379 7.44 1.92 -19.25
C ALA A 379 8.87 2.23 -18.76
N ALA A 380 9.25 1.69 -17.60
CA ALA A 380 10.52 1.98 -16.94
C ALA A 380 11.62 0.94 -17.22
N ASN A 381 12.77 1.34 -17.76
CA ASN A 381 13.95 0.49 -17.99
C ASN A 381 13.64 -0.87 -18.66
N ALA A 382 12.91 -0.89 -19.78
CA ALA A 382 12.64 -2.16 -20.46
C ALA A 382 13.97 -2.80 -20.88
N GLY A 383 14.12 -4.11 -20.67
CA GLY A 383 15.34 -4.81 -21.08
C GLY A 383 15.58 -4.79 -22.60
N TRP A 384 14.52 -4.63 -23.40
CA TRP A 384 14.47 -4.53 -24.86
C TRP A 384 13.00 -4.26 -25.25
N TYR A 385 12.77 -3.80 -26.47
CA TYR A 385 11.47 -3.30 -26.94
C TYR A 385 10.95 -4.08 -28.14
N THR A 386 9.62 -4.07 -28.30
CA THR A 386 8.97 -4.29 -29.59
C THR A 386 8.98 -2.95 -30.32
N MET A 387 9.96 -2.79 -31.21
CA MET A 387 10.17 -1.55 -31.97
C MET A 387 8.99 -1.33 -32.92
N PRO A 388 8.57 -0.07 -33.17
CA PRO A 388 7.51 0.22 -34.12
C PRO A 388 8.03 0.13 -35.56
N ASP A 389 8.53 -1.05 -35.94
CA ASP A 389 9.21 -1.32 -37.21
C ASP A 389 8.65 -2.60 -37.85
N PHE A 390 8.00 -2.45 -39.00
CA PHE A 390 7.36 -3.53 -39.76
C PHE A 390 8.35 -4.35 -40.62
N SER A 391 9.64 -4.01 -40.63
CA SER A 391 10.68 -4.82 -41.27
C SER A 391 11.27 -5.89 -40.34
N ILE A 392 11.04 -5.76 -39.02
CA ILE A 392 11.59 -6.65 -38.00
C ILE A 392 10.49 -7.56 -37.46
N ASP A 393 10.76 -8.86 -37.39
CA ASP A 393 9.82 -9.87 -36.87
C ASP A 393 9.48 -9.65 -35.39
N TYR A 394 8.21 -9.88 -35.04
CA TYR A 394 7.79 -9.98 -33.65
C TYR A 394 8.60 -11.08 -32.93
N PRO A 395 9.10 -10.86 -31.69
CA PRO A 395 8.73 -9.78 -30.78
C PRO A 395 9.62 -8.52 -30.81
N TYR A 396 10.62 -8.44 -31.68
CA TYR A 396 11.55 -7.29 -31.70
C TYR A 396 11.05 -6.13 -32.56
N GLY A 397 10.17 -6.41 -33.52
CA GLY A 397 9.41 -5.42 -34.29
C GLY A 397 7.95 -5.81 -34.45
N LEU A 398 7.25 -5.19 -35.40
CA LEU A 398 5.82 -5.37 -35.63
C LEU A 398 5.50 -6.35 -36.76
N LYS A 399 6.49 -6.84 -37.52
CA LYS A 399 6.23 -7.79 -38.61
C LYS A 399 5.67 -9.10 -38.07
N GLY A 400 4.50 -9.49 -38.56
CA GLY A 400 3.78 -10.68 -38.11
C GLY A 400 3.16 -10.56 -36.72
N SER A 401 3.09 -9.35 -36.15
CA SER A 401 2.46 -9.12 -34.84
C SER A 401 0.93 -9.08 -34.89
N GLY A 402 0.35 -8.87 -36.08
CA GLY A 402 -1.09 -8.61 -36.25
C GLY A 402 -1.49 -7.14 -36.01
N ILE A 403 -0.53 -6.28 -35.66
CA ILE A 403 -0.68 -4.82 -35.76
C ILE A 403 -0.44 -4.43 -37.21
N GLU A 404 -1.24 -3.50 -37.74
CA GLU A 404 -1.10 -3.00 -39.11
C GLU A 404 -0.55 -1.56 -39.11
N PRO A 405 0.09 -1.11 -40.20
CA PRO A 405 0.61 0.26 -40.32
C PRO A 405 -0.44 1.34 -40.05
N ASP A 406 -1.70 1.11 -40.43
CA ASP A 406 -2.80 2.06 -40.25
C ASP A 406 -3.18 2.26 -38.77
N ASP A 407 -2.83 1.32 -37.88
CA ASP A 407 -3.06 1.45 -36.43
C ASP A 407 -2.08 2.43 -35.77
N MET A 408 -0.93 2.68 -36.41
CA MET A 408 0.19 3.38 -35.77
C MET A 408 -0.11 4.84 -35.46
N ALA A 409 -0.96 5.50 -36.25
CA ALA A 409 -1.38 6.88 -35.97
C ALA A 409 -2.03 7.00 -34.57
N ALA A 410 -2.93 6.07 -34.25
CA ALA A 410 -3.58 6.04 -32.94
C ALA A 410 -2.62 5.61 -31.82
N ILE A 411 -1.66 4.73 -32.12
CA ILE A 411 -0.64 4.27 -31.16
C ILE A 411 0.35 5.38 -30.80
N TYR A 412 0.80 6.18 -31.76
CA TYR A 412 1.70 7.31 -31.51
C TYR A 412 1.04 8.45 -30.73
N ALA A 413 -0.28 8.62 -30.87
CA ALA A 413 -1.06 9.57 -30.09
C ALA A 413 -1.25 9.16 -28.62
N LYS A 414 -0.91 7.92 -28.22
CA LYS A 414 -1.05 7.46 -26.82
C LYS A 414 -0.04 8.12 -25.88
N PRO A 415 -0.40 8.37 -24.60
CA PRO A 415 0.46 9.01 -23.61
C PRO A 415 1.47 8.00 -23.01
N LEU A 416 2.44 7.56 -23.82
CA LEU A 416 3.53 6.68 -23.37
C LEU A 416 4.69 7.51 -22.80
N VAL A 417 5.13 7.18 -21.60
CA VAL A 417 6.36 7.66 -21.00
C VAL A 417 7.38 6.52 -20.98
N LEU A 418 8.46 6.68 -21.75
CA LEU A 418 9.66 5.87 -21.65
C LEU A 418 10.53 6.46 -20.53
N LEU A 419 10.50 5.84 -19.36
CA LEU A 419 11.22 6.30 -18.18
C LEU A 419 12.55 5.53 -18.05
N GLN A 420 13.69 6.20 -18.18
CA GLN A 420 15.00 5.53 -18.18
C GLN A 420 15.88 6.02 -17.04
N GLY A 421 16.46 5.09 -16.28
CA GLY A 421 17.48 5.39 -15.29
C GLY A 421 18.79 5.79 -15.97
N ARG A 422 19.35 6.95 -15.58
CA ARG A 422 20.62 7.45 -16.14
C ARG A 422 21.76 6.43 -15.99
N ALA A 423 21.75 5.62 -14.92
CA ALA A 423 22.80 4.68 -14.59
C ALA A 423 22.52 3.23 -15.03
N ASP A 424 21.41 2.96 -15.75
CA ASP A 424 21.12 1.62 -16.32
C ASP A 424 21.88 1.39 -17.63
N THR A 425 23.21 1.52 -17.53
CA THR A 425 24.16 1.51 -18.64
C THR A 425 25.10 0.31 -18.63
N ASP A 426 24.95 -0.62 -17.69
CA ASP A 426 25.79 -1.82 -17.62
C ASP A 426 25.45 -2.79 -18.76
N GLU A 427 26.35 -2.86 -19.75
CA GLU A 427 26.24 -3.76 -20.90
C GLU A 427 26.38 -5.23 -20.51
N ASN A 428 26.92 -5.56 -19.35
CA ASN A 428 27.07 -6.93 -18.86
C ASN A 428 26.06 -7.27 -17.77
N ALA A 429 25.05 -6.42 -17.57
CA ALA A 429 24.06 -6.58 -16.52
C ALA A 429 23.37 -7.95 -16.61
N ASP A 430 23.18 -8.56 -15.44
CA ASP A 430 22.41 -9.78 -15.31
C ASP A 430 21.02 -9.63 -15.94
N LYS A 431 20.58 -10.67 -16.67
CA LYS A 431 19.30 -10.73 -17.40
C LYS A 431 19.14 -9.68 -18.50
N LEU A 432 20.20 -8.97 -18.92
CA LEU A 432 20.16 -8.18 -20.15
C LEU A 432 20.11 -9.12 -21.38
N ARG A 433 19.19 -8.86 -22.31
CA ARG A 433 19.05 -9.71 -23.50
C ARG A 433 20.15 -9.41 -24.51
N LYS A 434 20.90 -10.44 -24.90
CA LYS A 434 22.10 -10.36 -25.78
C LYS A 434 21.89 -10.95 -27.19
N THR A 435 20.65 -11.05 -27.66
CA THR A 435 20.40 -11.52 -29.02
C THR A 435 20.76 -10.43 -30.03
N PRO A 436 21.13 -10.77 -31.28
CA PRO A 436 21.47 -9.77 -32.29
C PRO A 436 20.37 -8.71 -32.50
N GLU A 437 19.10 -9.09 -32.38
CA GLU A 437 17.97 -8.18 -32.51
C GLU A 437 17.89 -7.17 -31.36
N ALA A 438 18.19 -7.61 -30.13
CA ALA A 438 18.19 -6.74 -28.95
C ALA A 438 19.41 -5.80 -28.94
N GLU A 439 20.58 -6.29 -29.38
CA GLU A 439 21.79 -5.47 -29.49
C GLU A 439 21.64 -4.37 -30.55
N ARG A 440 20.85 -4.59 -31.61
CA ARG A 440 20.51 -3.53 -32.58
C ARG A 440 19.75 -2.35 -31.98
N GLN A 441 19.10 -2.54 -30.82
CA GLN A 441 18.38 -1.47 -30.13
C GLN A 441 19.32 -0.60 -29.27
N GLY A 442 20.49 -1.12 -28.88
CA GLY A 442 21.46 -0.45 -28.00
C GLY A 442 22.21 -1.45 -27.10
N ALA A 443 23.38 -1.06 -26.62
CA ALA A 443 24.27 -1.91 -25.83
C ALA A 443 23.76 -2.16 -24.40
N ASN A 444 22.97 -1.21 -23.87
CA ASN A 444 22.39 -1.23 -22.52
C ASN A 444 20.91 -0.77 -22.54
N ARG A 445 20.21 -0.86 -21.40
CA ARG A 445 18.77 -0.59 -21.34
C ARG A 445 18.42 0.87 -21.59
N LEU A 446 19.25 1.80 -21.10
CA LEU A 446 19.10 3.22 -21.37
C LEU A 446 19.11 3.50 -22.88
N GLU A 447 20.14 3.04 -23.59
CA GLU A 447 20.25 3.22 -25.05
C GLU A 447 19.06 2.61 -25.79
N ARG A 448 18.60 1.43 -25.37
CA ARG A 448 17.42 0.77 -25.97
C ARG A 448 16.17 1.63 -25.83
N GLY A 449 15.96 2.26 -24.67
CA GLY A 449 14.85 3.18 -24.44
C GLY A 449 14.95 4.46 -25.28
N LEU A 450 16.15 5.03 -25.40
CA LEU A 450 16.42 6.17 -26.28
C LEU A 450 16.13 5.83 -27.75
N THR A 451 16.55 4.65 -28.21
CA THR A 451 16.31 4.16 -29.57
C THR A 451 14.82 3.95 -29.84
N MET A 452 14.07 3.36 -28.91
CA MET A 452 12.62 3.19 -29.02
C MET A 452 11.91 4.55 -29.24
N HIS A 453 12.23 5.55 -28.43
CA HIS A 453 11.66 6.90 -28.57
C HIS A 453 12.02 7.53 -29.92
N ARG A 454 13.31 7.50 -30.28
CA ARG A 454 13.83 8.09 -31.52
C ARG A 454 13.17 7.48 -32.76
N VAL A 455 13.06 6.15 -32.82
CA VAL A 455 12.44 5.44 -33.95
C VAL A 455 10.95 5.75 -34.03
N GLY A 456 10.23 5.69 -32.90
CA GLY A 456 8.82 6.04 -32.87
C GLY A 456 8.56 7.48 -33.36
N LYS A 457 9.38 8.43 -32.90
CA LYS A 457 9.27 9.84 -33.31
C LYS A 457 9.51 10.03 -34.81
N ALA A 458 10.58 9.44 -35.34
CA ALA A 458 10.92 9.54 -36.76
C ALA A 458 9.80 8.97 -37.64
N ASN A 459 9.23 7.82 -37.26
CA ASN A 459 8.15 7.19 -38.00
C ASN A 459 6.86 8.02 -37.97
N ALA A 460 6.52 8.61 -36.81
CA ALA A 460 5.36 9.49 -36.69
C ALA A 460 5.52 10.77 -37.53
N GLU A 461 6.74 11.34 -37.56
CA GLU A 461 7.09 12.48 -38.41
C GLU A 461 6.96 12.12 -39.91
N GLU A 462 7.43 10.94 -40.32
CA GLU A 462 7.30 10.44 -41.70
C GLU A 462 5.83 10.24 -42.11
N MET A 463 4.99 9.75 -41.18
CA MET A 463 3.56 9.57 -41.39
C MET A 463 2.76 10.90 -41.32
N GLY A 464 3.34 11.97 -40.78
CA GLY A 464 2.65 13.25 -40.56
C GLY A 464 1.57 13.18 -39.49
N VAL A 465 1.76 12.36 -38.45
CA VAL A 465 0.79 12.13 -37.36
C VAL A 465 1.30 12.66 -36.02
N GLU A 466 0.40 12.79 -35.05
CA GLU A 466 0.73 13.21 -33.69
C GLU A 466 1.61 12.18 -32.98
N PHE A 467 2.60 12.65 -32.21
CA PHE A 467 3.51 11.82 -31.42
C PHE A 467 3.55 12.29 -29.97
N ASN A 468 2.85 11.54 -29.10
CA ASN A 468 2.68 11.86 -27.69
C ASN A 468 3.58 11.04 -26.76
N TRP A 469 4.51 10.26 -27.32
CA TRP A 469 5.45 9.54 -26.49
C TRP A 469 6.51 10.49 -25.92
N GLN A 470 6.73 10.39 -24.62
CA GLN A 470 7.72 11.15 -23.88
C GLN A 470 8.88 10.25 -23.48
N LEU A 471 10.06 10.86 -23.35
CA LEU A 471 11.26 10.23 -22.82
C LEU A 471 11.71 11.05 -21.61
N LEU A 472 11.80 10.39 -20.46
CA LEU A 472 12.24 11.02 -19.21
C LEU A 472 13.41 10.24 -18.63
N ILE A 473 14.44 10.96 -18.17
CA ILE A 473 15.64 10.39 -17.56
C ILE A 473 15.60 10.61 -16.05
N VAL A 474 15.75 9.53 -15.28
CA VAL A 474 15.83 9.57 -13.82
C VAL A 474 17.30 9.58 -13.41
N GLU A 475 17.76 10.73 -12.92
CA GLU A 475 19.13 10.89 -12.45
C GLU A 475 19.40 10.00 -11.22
N GLY A 476 20.56 9.35 -11.20
CA GLY A 476 20.98 8.47 -10.10
C GLY A 476 20.28 7.10 -10.03
N ALA A 477 19.29 6.83 -10.87
CA ALA A 477 18.62 5.52 -10.94
C ALA A 477 19.32 4.56 -11.89
N ASP A 478 19.53 3.34 -11.44
CA ASP A 478 20.00 2.17 -12.18
C ASP A 478 18.82 1.20 -12.44
N HIS A 479 19.07 -0.10 -12.56
CA HIS A 479 18.05 -1.12 -12.83
C HIS A 479 17.22 -1.53 -11.59
N ASP A 480 16.83 -0.55 -10.75
CA ASP A 480 16.05 -0.78 -9.54
C ASP A 480 14.70 -0.04 -9.54
N ASN A 481 13.63 -0.81 -9.36
CA ASN A 481 12.28 -0.28 -9.23
C ASN A 481 12.14 0.71 -8.08
N ALA A 482 12.82 0.50 -6.94
CA ALA A 482 12.73 1.39 -5.79
C ALA A 482 13.27 2.81 -6.09
N LYS A 483 14.20 2.93 -7.05
CA LYS A 483 14.72 4.22 -7.53
C LYS A 483 13.88 4.83 -8.66
N MET A 484 13.23 3.99 -9.46
CA MET A 484 12.39 4.42 -10.58
C MET A 484 10.98 4.85 -10.15
N ALA A 485 10.38 4.12 -9.19
CA ALA A 485 9.00 4.33 -8.75
C ALA A 485 8.71 5.75 -8.23
N PRO A 486 9.59 6.41 -7.45
CA PRO A 486 9.35 7.79 -7.01
C PRO A 486 9.19 8.77 -8.18
N ALA A 487 10.01 8.64 -9.24
CA ALA A 487 9.92 9.47 -10.44
C ALA A 487 8.70 9.12 -11.30
N ALA A 488 8.26 7.86 -11.31
CA ALA A 488 7.03 7.46 -11.97
C ALA A 488 5.79 8.00 -11.26
N ALA A 489 5.80 8.02 -9.92
CA ALA A 489 4.67 8.45 -9.11
C ALA A 489 4.36 9.94 -9.31
N THR A 490 5.36 10.80 -9.53
CA THR A 490 5.13 12.23 -9.83
C THR A 490 4.40 12.47 -11.15
N LEU A 491 4.24 11.43 -11.99
CA LEU A 491 3.56 11.51 -13.27
C LEU A 491 2.09 11.04 -13.19
N ILE A 492 1.57 10.65 -12.03
CA ILE A 492 0.22 10.09 -11.92
C ILE A 492 -0.87 11.15 -12.13
N HIS A 493 -0.65 12.35 -11.60
CA HIS A 493 -1.61 13.45 -11.61
C HIS A 493 -1.49 14.37 -12.82
#